data_AF-A0A2E0GG72-F1
#
_entry.id   AF-A0A2E0GG72-F1
#
_cell.length_a   1.000
_cell.length_b   1.000
_cell.length_c   1.000
_cell.angle_alpha   90.00
_cell.angle_beta   90.00
_cell.angle_gamma   90.00
#
_symmetry.space_group_name_H-M   'P 1'
#
loop_
_entity.id
_entity.type
_entity.pdbx_description
1 polymer ?
#
loop_
_entity_poly.entity_id
_entity_poly.type
_entity_poly.pdbx_seq_one_letter_code
_entity_poly.pdbx_strand_id
1 'polypeptide(L)'
;MYIRKHLFLFIAILFFLIPSIDSKSNELPKNIDFTVTRNGKEFGFHKIEFKRQDNGDLVVKIDIELEVKLGFVKLFSYKHENKEIWRDGKLFQISTKTDDNGKIFFINGKLANQGFIINTQDGTKVLPLNIMPTSYWNFSNIDNRNWLDTQRGILLDLDISYYGSDNIKDFYGKQILAEKYNVSNDLNLFLWYHNNSLVKIAFDARGGSSKIDYFMR
;
A
#
# COMPACT_ATOMS: atom_id res chain seq x y z
N MET A 1 -52.79 -56.04 -35.45
CA MET A 1 -51.64 -56.77 -34.86
C MET A 1 -50.36 -56.05 -35.25
N TYR A 2 -49.86 -55.14 -34.41
CA TYR A 2 -48.43 -54.82 -34.25
C TYR A 2 -48.31 -54.00 -32.96
N ILE A 3 -47.75 -54.65 -31.94
CA ILE A 3 -47.40 -54.09 -30.64
C ILE A 3 -46.11 -53.28 -30.82
N ARG A 4 -46.03 -52.06 -30.28
CA ARG A 4 -44.73 -51.44 -30.04
C ARG A 4 -44.63 -50.84 -28.64
N LYS A 5 -43.69 -51.44 -27.91
CA LYS A 5 -43.33 -51.29 -26.49
C LYS A 5 -42.89 -49.87 -26.12
N HIS A 6 -43.12 -49.56 -24.84
CA HIS A 6 -42.73 -48.36 -24.08
C HIS A 6 -41.30 -47.85 -24.33
N LEU A 7 -41.12 -46.53 -24.22
CA LEU A 7 -39.89 -45.97 -23.67
C LEU A 7 -40.23 -44.69 -22.87
N PHE A 8 -40.22 -44.83 -21.54
CA PHE A 8 -40.18 -43.71 -20.60
C PHE A 8 -38.84 -42.99 -20.78
N LEU A 9 -38.85 -41.71 -21.15
CA LEU A 9 -37.65 -40.87 -21.10
C LEU A 9 -37.66 -40.09 -19.78
N PHE A 10 -36.90 -40.60 -18.80
CA PHE A 10 -36.54 -39.87 -17.58
C PHE A 10 -35.52 -38.79 -17.97
N ILE A 11 -35.92 -37.52 -18.02
CA ILE A 11 -34.98 -36.40 -18.13
C ILE A 11 -34.44 -36.15 -16.73
N ALA A 12 -33.25 -36.68 -16.45
CA ALA A 12 -32.47 -36.32 -15.28
C ALA A 12 -31.91 -34.90 -15.49
N ILE A 13 -32.51 -33.91 -14.84
CA ILE A 13 -31.98 -32.54 -14.77
C ILE A 13 -30.78 -32.57 -13.83
N LEU A 14 -29.57 -32.63 -14.39
CA LEU A 14 -28.34 -32.38 -13.66
C LEU A 14 -28.31 -30.89 -13.29
N PHE A 15 -28.66 -30.56 -12.04
CA PHE A 15 -28.35 -29.25 -11.48
C PHE A 15 -26.82 -29.18 -11.33
N PHE A 16 -26.16 -28.51 -12.28
CA PHE A 16 -24.80 -28.02 -12.04
C PHE A 16 -24.89 -27.01 -10.89
N LEU A 17 -24.40 -27.40 -9.72
CA LEU A 17 -23.98 -26.47 -8.68
C LEU A 17 -22.89 -25.60 -9.30
N ILE A 18 -23.28 -24.44 -9.83
CA ILE A 18 -22.33 -23.38 -10.17
C ILE A 18 -21.72 -22.97 -8.83
N PRO A 19 -20.42 -23.16 -8.59
CA PRO A 19 -19.80 -22.62 -7.40
C PRO A 19 -20.02 -21.11 -7.46
N SER A 20 -20.69 -20.56 -6.44
CA SER A 20 -20.79 -19.13 -6.24
C SER A 20 -19.37 -18.57 -6.32
N ILE A 21 -19.12 -17.69 -7.30
CA ILE A 21 -17.89 -16.93 -7.34
C ILE A 21 -17.86 -16.14 -6.05
N ASP A 22 -16.98 -16.56 -5.14
CA ASP A 22 -16.77 -15.89 -3.86
C ASP A 22 -16.32 -14.48 -4.20
N SER A 23 -17.22 -13.51 -4.05
CA SER A 23 -16.92 -12.12 -4.29
C SER A 23 -15.88 -11.73 -3.24
N LYS A 24 -14.60 -11.67 -3.66
CA LYS A 24 -13.52 -11.07 -2.86
C LYS A 24 -14.09 -9.82 -2.21
N SER A 25 -14.20 -9.84 -0.89
CA SER A 25 -15.00 -8.90 -0.10
C SER A 25 -14.90 -7.48 -0.65
N ASN A 26 -16.02 -6.89 -1.04
CA ASN A 26 -16.15 -5.48 -1.42
C ASN A 26 -15.94 -4.52 -0.24
N GLU A 27 -15.52 -5.03 0.91
CA GLU A 27 -15.25 -4.23 2.09
C GLU A 27 -14.06 -3.30 1.84
N LEU A 28 -14.32 -2.02 2.07
CA LEU A 28 -13.30 -0.99 2.04
C LEU A 28 -12.28 -1.28 3.14
N PRO A 29 -10.96 -1.19 2.88
CA PRO A 29 -9.97 -1.24 3.94
C PRO A 29 -10.28 -0.18 5.00
N LYS A 30 -10.04 -0.51 6.27
CA LYS A 30 -10.13 0.47 7.34
C LYS A 30 -9.01 1.50 7.20
N ASN A 31 -9.31 2.75 7.53
CA ASN A 31 -8.28 3.79 7.60
C ASN A 31 -7.17 3.37 8.57
N ILE A 32 -5.94 3.76 8.24
CA ILE A 32 -4.75 3.42 9.03
C ILE A 32 -4.13 4.72 9.51
N ASP A 33 -4.04 4.88 10.82
CA ASP A 33 -3.41 6.03 11.46
C ASP A 33 -2.20 5.58 12.26
N PHE A 34 -1.03 6.12 11.93
CA PHE A 34 0.21 5.89 12.65
C PHE A 34 0.63 7.13 13.44
N THR A 35 1.04 6.91 14.69
CA THR A 35 1.97 7.81 15.37
C THR A 35 3.38 7.43 14.98
N VAL A 36 4.18 8.40 14.53
CA VAL A 36 5.58 8.19 14.17
C VAL A 36 6.47 8.66 15.30
N THR A 37 7.39 7.81 15.71
CA THR A 37 8.36 8.11 16.76
C THR A 37 9.79 8.04 16.21
N ARG A 38 10.67 8.86 16.78
CA ARG A 38 12.12 8.83 16.58
C ARG A 38 12.79 8.57 17.92
N ASN A 39 13.53 7.46 18.03
CA ASN A 39 14.13 7.00 19.28
C ASN A 39 13.10 6.96 20.44
N GLY A 40 11.88 6.50 20.14
CA GLY A 40 10.78 6.38 21.10
C GLY A 40 10.05 7.69 21.46
N LYS A 41 10.47 8.84 20.94
CA LYS A 41 9.76 10.12 21.13
C LYS A 41 8.89 10.43 19.92
N GLU A 42 7.67 10.89 20.14
CA GLU A 42 6.80 11.33 19.04
C GLU A 42 7.48 12.37 18.17
N PHE A 43 7.31 12.20 16.87
CA PHE A 43 8.01 12.94 15.83
C PHE A 43 7.11 13.26 14.63
N GLY A 44 5.88 12.73 14.59
CA GLY A 44 4.94 13.01 13.52
C GLY A 44 3.83 11.99 13.40
N PHE A 45 3.18 11.95 12.25
CA PHE A 45 2.13 11.00 11.92
C PHE A 45 2.21 10.53 10.46
N HIS A 46 1.50 9.44 10.18
CA HIS A 46 1.21 8.96 8.83
C HIS A 46 -0.21 8.42 8.80
N LYS A 47 -1.07 8.99 7.96
CA LYS A 47 -2.47 8.60 7.81
C LYS A 47 -2.73 8.07 6.42
N ILE A 48 -3.55 7.03 6.33
CA ILE A 48 -4.00 6.41 5.09
C ILE A 48 -5.52 6.31 5.15
N GLU A 49 -6.18 7.08 4.30
CA GLU A 49 -7.64 7.13 4.21
C GLU A 49 -8.12 6.46 2.93
N PHE A 50 -9.10 5.58 3.08
CA PHE A 50 -9.73 4.87 1.98
C PHE A 50 -11.12 5.44 1.72
N LYS A 51 -11.45 5.65 0.45
CA LYS A 51 -12.80 6.02 0.03
C LYS A 51 -13.14 5.36 -1.29
N ARG A 52 -14.30 4.70 -1.36
CA ARG A 52 -14.85 4.23 -2.63
C ARG A 52 -15.63 5.36 -3.31
N GLN A 53 -15.41 5.55 -4.61
CA GLN A 53 -16.19 6.44 -5.45
C GLN A 53 -17.41 5.73 -6.03
N ASP A 54 -18.38 6.51 -6.51
CA ASP A 54 -19.63 6.00 -7.08
C ASP A 54 -19.40 5.10 -8.30
N ASN A 55 -18.31 5.34 -9.05
CA ASN A 55 -17.90 4.52 -10.19
C ASN A 55 -17.18 3.21 -9.79
N GLY A 56 -17.05 2.93 -8.50
CA GLY A 56 -16.38 1.77 -7.96
C GLY A 56 -14.87 1.93 -7.72
N ASP A 57 -14.24 3.02 -8.17
CA ASP A 57 -12.81 3.25 -7.95
C ASP A 57 -12.50 3.41 -6.45
N LEU A 58 -11.36 2.87 -6.02
CA LEU A 58 -10.82 3.10 -4.69
C LEU A 58 -9.88 4.31 -4.73
N VAL A 59 -10.22 5.35 -3.99
CA VAL A 59 -9.35 6.49 -3.73
C VAL A 59 -8.64 6.27 -2.41
N VAL A 60 -7.31 6.37 -2.44
CA VAL A 60 -6.47 6.33 -1.23
C VAL A 60 -5.79 7.67 -1.08
N LYS A 61 -5.91 8.27 0.10
CA LYS A 61 -5.18 9.49 0.45
C LYS A 61 -4.18 9.15 1.54
N ILE A 62 -2.95 9.57 1.35
CA ILE A 62 -1.85 9.39 2.27
C ILE A 62 -1.34 10.78 2.66
N ASP A 63 -1.19 10.98 3.96
CA ASP A 63 -0.66 12.22 4.54
C ASP A 63 0.40 11.86 5.60
N ILE A 64 1.61 12.37 5.43
CA ILE A 64 2.73 12.16 6.33
C ILE A 64 3.28 13.54 6.71
N GLU A 65 3.33 13.83 8.01
CA GLU A 65 4.04 14.99 8.53
C GLU A 65 4.99 14.56 9.65
N LEU A 66 6.27 14.87 9.48
CA LEU A 66 7.33 14.59 10.44
C LEU A 66 8.10 15.88 10.75
N GLU A 67 8.39 16.16 12.02
CA GLU A 67 9.03 17.41 12.41
C GLU A 67 9.88 17.29 13.70
N VAL A 68 11.14 17.74 13.64
CA VAL A 68 11.98 17.92 14.84
C VAL A 68 12.12 19.43 15.08
N LYS A 69 11.81 19.85 16.29
CA LYS A 69 12.12 21.19 16.81
C LYS A 69 13.11 21.11 17.96
N LEU A 70 13.99 22.11 18.05
CA LEU A 70 14.79 22.40 19.25
C LEU A 70 14.46 23.83 19.71
N GLY A 71 13.66 23.94 20.77
CA GLY A 71 13.06 25.22 21.15
C GLY A 71 12.18 25.76 20.02
N PHE A 72 12.47 26.97 19.54
CA PHE A 72 11.74 27.62 18.45
C PHE A 72 12.30 27.30 17.05
N VAL A 73 13.45 26.62 16.96
CA VAL A 73 14.13 26.34 15.68
C VAL A 73 13.69 24.97 15.15
N LYS A 74 13.18 24.93 13.92
CA LYS A 74 12.91 23.70 13.18
C LYS A 74 14.23 23.13 12.66
N LEU A 75 14.61 21.95 13.13
CA LEU A 75 15.82 21.25 12.70
C LEU A 75 15.57 20.31 11.53
N PHE A 76 14.34 19.80 11.41
CA PHE A 76 13.92 18.92 10.33
C PHE A 76 12.41 19.07 10.08
N SER A 77 11.99 19.04 8.83
CA SER A 77 10.60 18.77 8.47
C SER A 77 10.47 17.95 7.20
N TYR A 78 9.49 17.07 7.19
CA TYR A 78 9.08 16.29 6.04
C TYR A 78 7.55 16.32 5.95
N LYS A 79 7.02 16.68 4.78
CA LYS A 79 5.60 16.59 4.47
C LYS A 79 5.41 15.81 3.18
N HIS A 80 4.54 14.83 3.16
CA HIS A 80 4.21 14.05 1.97
C HIS A 80 2.70 13.87 1.86
N GLU A 81 2.15 14.39 0.76
CA GLU A 81 0.77 14.18 0.35
C GLU A 81 0.79 13.25 -0.86
N ASN A 82 -0.01 12.19 -0.83
CA ASN A 82 -0.20 11.30 -1.97
C ASN A 82 -1.69 10.95 -2.12
N LYS A 83 -2.18 11.07 -3.35
CA LYS A 83 -3.51 10.60 -3.74
C LYS A 83 -3.38 9.55 -4.83
N GLU A 84 -3.91 8.38 -4.55
CA GLU A 84 -3.96 7.24 -5.46
C GLU A 84 -5.41 6.97 -5.88
N ILE A 85 -5.59 6.59 -7.14
CA ILE A 85 -6.86 6.06 -7.65
C ILE A 85 -6.58 4.66 -8.16
N TRP A 86 -7.30 3.69 -7.63
CA TRP A 86 -7.19 2.29 -7.97
C TRP A 86 -8.47 1.81 -8.65
N ARG A 87 -8.30 1.10 -9.76
CA ARG A 87 -9.39 0.52 -10.55
C ARG A 87 -9.07 -0.95 -10.79
N ASP A 88 -10.01 -1.83 -10.47
CA ASP A 88 -9.87 -3.28 -10.64
C ASP A 88 -8.56 -3.84 -10.03
N GLY A 89 -8.19 -3.32 -8.86
CA GLY A 89 -6.97 -3.72 -8.14
C GLY A 89 -5.66 -3.20 -8.72
N LYS A 90 -5.70 -2.31 -9.74
CA LYS A 90 -4.51 -1.70 -10.36
C LYS A 90 -4.46 -0.21 -10.08
N LEU A 91 -3.25 0.31 -9.91
CA LEU A 91 -3.04 1.76 -9.81
C LEU A 91 -3.39 2.40 -11.15
N PHE A 92 -4.43 3.25 -11.15
CA PHE A 92 -4.91 3.96 -12.32
C PHE A 92 -4.33 5.37 -12.41
N GLN A 93 -4.21 6.06 -11.27
CA GLN A 93 -3.67 7.41 -11.19
C GLN A 93 -2.95 7.62 -9.85
N ILE A 94 -1.89 8.43 -9.85
CA ILE A 94 -1.21 8.90 -8.64
C ILE A 94 -0.87 10.38 -8.76
N SER A 95 -0.99 11.11 -7.66
CA SER A 95 -0.55 12.50 -7.53
C SER A 95 0.14 12.66 -6.19
N THR A 96 1.42 13.02 -6.20
CA THR A 96 2.20 13.22 -4.97
C THR A 96 2.84 14.59 -4.92
N LYS A 97 3.01 15.09 -3.70
CA LYS A 97 3.82 16.27 -3.38
C LYS A 97 4.59 15.98 -2.10
N THR A 98 5.90 16.14 -2.15
CA THR A 98 6.77 16.02 -0.97
C THR A 98 7.51 17.32 -0.75
N ASP A 99 7.55 17.80 0.48
CA ASP A 99 8.45 18.82 0.98
C ASP A 99 9.42 18.17 1.97
N ASP A 100 10.66 17.96 1.54
CA ASP A 100 11.75 17.43 2.38
C ASP A 100 12.70 18.59 2.70
N ASN A 101 12.55 19.18 3.89
CA ASN A 101 13.34 20.31 4.37
C ASN A 101 13.39 21.50 3.39
N GLY A 102 12.26 21.85 2.78
CA GLY A 102 12.11 22.91 1.80
C GLY A 102 12.40 22.46 0.36
N LYS A 103 12.95 21.26 0.15
CA LYS A 103 13.13 20.69 -1.19
C LYS A 103 11.83 20.02 -1.65
N ILE A 104 11.24 20.57 -2.70
CA ILE A 104 9.96 20.08 -3.24
C ILE A 104 10.19 18.98 -4.27
N PHE A 105 9.39 17.93 -4.18
CA PHE A 105 9.24 16.86 -5.17
C PHE A 105 7.77 16.70 -5.54
N PHE A 106 7.49 16.22 -6.76
CA PHE A 106 6.15 15.85 -7.17
C PHE A 106 6.16 14.70 -8.17
N ILE A 107 5.05 13.96 -8.19
CA ILE A 107 4.76 12.96 -9.21
C ILE A 107 3.31 13.14 -9.66
N ASN A 108 3.06 13.24 -10.96
CA ASN A 108 1.73 13.09 -11.54
C ASN A 108 1.75 11.91 -12.51
N GLY A 109 1.04 10.84 -12.17
CA GLY A 109 1.10 9.60 -12.92
C GLY A 109 -0.27 9.04 -13.30
N LYS A 110 -0.36 8.39 -14.45
CA LYS A 110 -1.59 7.77 -14.94
C LYS A 110 -1.30 6.55 -15.81
N LEU A 111 -2.12 5.52 -15.67
CA LEU A 111 -2.11 4.35 -16.52
C LEU A 111 -2.54 4.71 -17.95
N ALA A 112 -1.75 4.28 -18.93
CA ALA A 112 -2.00 4.43 -20.37
C ALA A 112 -1.70 3.11 -21.10
N ASN A 113 -2.05 3.03 -22.39
CA ASN A 113 -1.87 1.81 -23.19
C ASN A 113 -0.40 1.37 -23.28
N GLN A 114 0.54 2.32 -23.35
CA GLN A 114 1.97 2.04 -23.48
C GLN A 114 2.71 1.78 -22.16
N GLY A 115 2.05 1.95 -21.01
CA GLY A 115 2.69 1.89 -19.70
C GLY A 115 2.05 2.85 -18.69
N PHE A 116 2.62 2.92 -17.49
CA PHE A 116 2.25 3.92 -16.50
C PHE A 116 3.10 5.17 -16.71
N ILE A 117 2.50 6.25 -17.20
CA ILE A 117 3.20 7.48 -17.54
C ILE A 117 3.28 8.33 -16.28
N ILE A 118 4.48 8.79 -15.91
CA ILE A 118 4.70 9.72 -14.81
C ILE A 118 5.35 11.01 -15.28
N ASN A 119 4.97 12.12 -14.66
CA ASN A 119 5.63 13.42 -14.78
C ASN A 119 6.23 13.79 -13.44
N THR A 120 7.50 14.16 -13.45
CA THR A 120 8.29 14.54 -12.28
C THR A 120 9.06 15.83 -12.59
N GLN A 121 9.79 16.35 -11.60
CA GLN A 121 10.75 17.44 -11.81
C GLN A 121 11.87 17.10 -12.82
N ASP A 122 12.17 15.81 -13.02
CA ASP A 122 13.20 15.33 -13.94
C ASP A 122 12.62 15.02 -15.34
N GLY A 123 11.34 15.36 -15.57
CA GLY A 123 10.63 15.12 -16.82
C GLY A 123 9.67 13.93 -16.78
N THR A 124 9.23 13.53 -17.98
CA THR A 124 8.26 12.46 -18.21
C THR A 124 8.95 11.12 -18.41
N LYS A 125 8.43 10.06 -17.77
CA LYS A 125 8.91 8.68 -17.94
C LYS A 125 7.73 7.74 -18.19
N VAL A 126 7.99 6.65 -18.90
CA VAL A 126 7.03 5.54 -19.07
C VAL A 126 7.55 4.37 -18.24
N LEU A 127 6.75 3.93 -17.27
CA LEU A 127 7.04 2.80 -16.38
C LEU A 127 6.22 1.57 -16.80
N PRO A 128 6.55 0.37 -16.30
CA PRO A 128 5.74 -0.83 -16.48
C PRO A 128 4.27 -0.63 -16.05
N LEU A 129 3.36 -1.44 -16.59
CA LEU A 129 1.92 -1.33 -16.28
C LEU A 129 1.56 -1.74 -14.85
N ASN A 130 2.38 -2.58 -14.22
CA ASN A 130 2.13 -3.20 -12.92
C ASN A 130 2.95 -2.54 -11.81
N ILE A 131 3.04 -1.21 -11.78
CA ILE A 131 3.71 -0.53 -10.68
C ILE A 131 2.92 -0.61 -9.38
N MET A 132 3.65 -0.59 -8.26
CA MET A 132 3.10 -0.50 -6.92
C MET A 132 3.71 0.69 -6.18
N PRO A 133 2.91 1.64 -5.65
CA PRO A 133 3.46 2.79 -4.95
C PRO A 133 4.00 2.38 -3.57
N THR A 134 5.06 3.06 -3.10
CA THR A 134 5.62 2.94 -1.75
C THR A 134 4.73 3.52 -0.64
N SER A 135 3.41 3.36 -0.77
CA SER A 135 2.43 3.69 0.28
C SER A 135 2.19 2.52 1.23
N TYR A 136 2.70 1.33 0.87
CA TYR A 136 2.80 0.10 1.68
C TYR A 136 1.49 -0.52 2.19
N TRP A 137 0.36 0.18 2.14
CA TRP A 137 -0.92 -0.32 2.65
C TRP A 137 -1.41 -1.55 1.88
N ASN A 138 -1.12 -1.62 0.58
CA ASN A 138 -1.57 -2.71 -0.28
C ASN A 138 -0.59 -3.88 -0.14
N PHE A 139 -1.02 -4.95 0.54
CA PHE A 139 -0.19 -6.13 0.77
C PHE A 139 0.30 -6.79 -0.53
N SER A 140 -0.42 -6.64 -1.64
CA SER A 140 0.03 -7.14 -2.96
C SER A 140 1.35 -6.52 -3.43
N ASN A 141 1.83 -5.45 -2.79
CA ASN A 141 3.17 -4.93 -3.00
C ASN A 141 4.26 -5.98 -2.72
N ILE A 142 4.08 -6.87 -1.73
CA ILE A 142 5.10 -7.86 -1.32
C ILE A 142 5.46 -8.82 -2.46
N ASP A 143 4.50 -9.16 -3.32
CA ASP A 143 4.70 -10.04 -4.47
C ASP A 143 5.14 -9.30 -5.75
N ASN A 144 5.19 -7.96 -5.72
CA ASN A 144 5.51 -7.13 -6.88
C ASN A 144 6.94 -6.56 -6.78
N ARG A 145 7.68 -6.55 -7.90
CA ARG A 145 9.06 -6.02 -7.99
C ARG A 145 9.16 -4.60 -8.52
N ASN A 146 8.10 -4.04 -9.09
CA ASN A 146 8.07 -2.72 -9.70
C ASN A 146 7.55 -1.67 -8.72
N TRP A 147 8.27 -1.45 -7.61
CA TRP A 147 7.89 -0.44 -6.64
C TRP A 147 8.27 0.96 -7.13
N LEU A 148 7.31 1.89 -7.10
CA LEU A 148 7.49 3.29 -7.42
C LEU A 148 7.78 4.08 -6.14
N ASP A 149 8.97 4.70 -6.06
CA ASP A 149 9.28 5.73 -5.07
C ASP A 149 8.29 6.89 -5.24
N THR A 150 7.35 7.04 -4.30
CA THR A 150 6.28 8.06 -4.33
C THR A 150 6.78 9.48 -4.09
N GLN A 151 8.05 9.66 -3.71
CA GLN A 151 8.70 10.96 -3.62
C GLN A 151 9.45 11.32 -4.91
N ARG A 152 10.25 10.40 -5.47
CA ARG A 152 11.17 10.70 -6.58
C ARG A 152 10.67 10.29 -7.96
N GLY A 153 9.69 9.40 -8.05
CA GLY A 153 9.18 8.91 -9.33
C GLY A 153 10.20 8.05 -10.07
N ILE A 154 10.88 7.17 -9.33
CA ILE A 154 11.79 6.16 -9.88
C ILE A 154 11.33 4.78 -9.45
N LEU A 155 11.65 3.78 -10.26
CA LEU A 155 11.50 2.39 -9.84
C LEU A 155 12.65 2.05 -8.89
N LEU A 156 12.31 1.29 -7.87
CA LEU A 156 13.27 0.81 -6.87
C LEU A 156 13.72 -0.60 -7.22
N ASP A 157 15.01 -0.85 -7.07
CA ASP A 157 15.56 -2.20 -6.99
C ASP A 157 15.47 -2.68 -5.53
N LEU A 158 14.68 -3.72 -5.31
CA LEU A 158 14.33 -4.19 -3.96
C LEU A 158 14.48 -5.70 -3.86
N ASP A 159 14.94 -6.13 -2.69
CA ASP A 159 14.73 -7.49 -2.22
C ASP A 159 13.72 -7.47 -1.06
N ILE A 160 12.73 -8.36 -1.12
CA ILE A 160 11.66 -8.46 -0.14
C ILE A 160 11.60 -9.90 0.34
N SER A 161 11.79 -10.09 1.64
CA SER A 161 11.81 -11.41 2.26
C SER A 161 10.91 -11.45 3.50
N TYR A 162 10.19 -12.56 3.65
CA TYR A 162 9.48 -12.86 4.89
C TYR A 162 10.50 -13.09 6.01
N TYR A 163 10.29 -12.42 7.14
CA TYR A 163 11.22 -12.36 8.27
C TYR A 163 10.61 -12.97 9.56
N GLY A 164 9.58 -13.81 9.42
CA GLY A 164 8.88 -14.44 10.53
C GLY A 164 7.67 -13.65 11.03
N SER A 165 7.12 -14.09 12.15
CA SER A 165 5.99 -13.41 12.82
C SER A 165 6.45 -12.84 14.16
N ASP A 166 6.04 -11.61 14.44
CA ASP A 166 6.34 -10.89 15.67
C ASP A 166 5.05 -10.56 16.42
N ASN A 167 5.08 -10.61 17.75
CA ASN A 167 4.03 -10.03 18.58
C ASN A 167 4.40 -8.57 18.89
N ILE A 168 3.85 -7.63 18.11
CA ILE A 168 4.12 -6.21 18.24
C ILE A 168 3.09 -5.53 19.14
N LYS A 169 3.43 -4.35 19.65
CA LYS A 169 2.47 -3.47 20.34
C LYS A 169 2.06 -2.33 19.43
N ASP A 170 0.77 -2.01 19.42
CA ASP A 170 0.27 -0.75 18.88
C ASP A 170 0.63 0.44 19.81
N PHE A 171 0.20 1.64 19.45
CA PHE A 171 0.48 2.86 20.21
C PHE A 171 -0.15 2.84 21.62
N TYR A 172 -1.27 2.14 21.80
CA TYR A 172 -1.96 1.99 23.08
C TYR A 172 -1.50 0.77 23.90
N GLY A 173 -0.52 0.01 23.40
CA GLY A 173 0.07 -1.14 24.07
C GLY A 173 -0.67 -2.47 23.85
N LYS A 174 -1.67 -2.50 22.97
CA LYS A 174 -2.35 -3.74 22.57
C LYS A 174 -1.42 -4.60 21.75
N GLN A 175 -1.41 -5.89 22.05
CA GLN A 175 -0.61 -6.88 21.35
C GLN A 175 -1.26 -7.28 20.02
N ILE A 176 -0.46 -7.34 18.96
CA ILE A 176 -0.87 -7.74 17.60
C ILE A 176 0.17 -8.74 17.09
N LEU A 177 -0.27 -9.97 16.77
CA LEU A 177 0.55 -10.93 16.05
C LEU A 177 0.58 -10.53 14.57
N ALA A 178 1.76 -10.23 14.03
CA ALA A 178 1.92 -9.73 12.67
C ALA A 178 3.05 -10.45 11.93
N GLU A 179 2.88 -10.62 10.62
CA GLU A 179 3.89 -11.11 9.70
C GLU A 179 4.86 -9.98 9.36
N LYS A 180 6.15 -10.23 9.50
CA LYS A 180 7.21 -9.26 9.26
C LYS A 180 7.89 -9.51 7.94
N TYR A 181 8.16 -8.44 7.21
CA TYR A 181 8.90 -8.46 5.95
C TYR A 181 10.06 -7.50 6.03
N ASN A 182 11.24 -7.96 5.59
CA ASN A 182 12.40 -7.11 5.36
C ASN A 182 12.37 -6.59 3.92
N VAL A 183 12.58 -5.30 3.73
CA VAL A 183 12.72 -4.65 2.42
C VAL A 183 14.10 -4.00 2.37
N SER A 184 14.96 -4.52 1.50
CA SER A 184 16.37 -4.11 1.35
C SER A 184 16.71 -3.59 -0.05
N ASN A 185 17.99 -3.27 -0.27
CA ASN A 185 18.58 -2.59 -1.44
C ASN A 185 18.32 -1.07 -1.45
N ASP A 186 17.49 -0.56 -2.37
CA ASP A 186 17.23 0.89 -2.45
C ASP A 186 16.44 1.42 -1.24
N LEU A 187 15.77 0.54 -0.52
CA LEU A 187 15.16 0.81 0.78
C LEU A 187 15.85 -0.02 1.86
N ASN A 188 15.68 0.38 3.11
CA ASN A 188 16.12 -0.39 4.27
C ASN A 188 15.08 -0.22 5.38
N LEU A 189 14.04 -1.05 5.35
CA LEU A 189 12.92 -0.96 6.28
C LEU A 189 12.29 -2.33 6.53
N PHE A 190 11.56 -2.41 7.64
CA PHE A 190 10.68 -3.54 7.94
C PHE A 190 9.21 -3.11 7.88
N LEU A 191 8.38 -3.98 7.32
CA LEU A 191 6.92 -3.84 7.27
C LEU A 191 6.30 -4.99 8.06
N TRP A 192 5.26 -4.69 8.84
CA TRP A 192 4.46 -5.71 9.52
C TRP A 192 3.02 -5.66 9.04
N TYR A 193 2.45 -6.83 8.76
CA TYR A 193 1.07 -6.99 8.33
C TYR A 193 0.30 -7.92 9.28
N HIS A 194 -0.95 -7.55 9.59
CA HIS A 194 -1.90 -8.40 10.29
C HIS A 194 -3.13 -8.56 9.39
N ASN A 195 -3.43 -9.79 8.95
CA ASN A 195 -4.50 -10.06 7.99
C ASN A 195 -4.41 -9.15 6.75
N ASN A 196 -3.23 -9.06 6.14
CA ASN A 196 -2.92 -8.20 4.99
C ASN A 196 -3.07 -6.69 5.23
N SER A 197 -3.32 -6.24 6.46
CA SER A 197 -3.38 -4.82 6.81
C SER A 197 -2.05 -4.38 7.41
N LEU A 198 -1.49 -3.28 6.92
CA LEU A 198 -0.24 -2.72 7.43
C LEU A 198 -0.43 -2.23 8.88
N VAL A 199 0.36 -2.76 9.81
CA VAL A 199 0.23 -2.45 11.26
C VAL A 199 1.45 -1.79 11.87
N LYS A 200 2.62 -1.87 11.22
CA LYS A 200 3.84 -1.21 11.68
C LYS A 200 4.84 -1.03 10.53
N ILE A 201 5.62 0.04 10.61
CA ILE A 201 6.80 0.30 9.78
C ILE A 201 7.95 0.61 10.73
N ALA A 202 9.16 0.14 10.44
CA ALA A 202 10.35 0.55 11.17
C ALA A 202 11.58 0.62 10.25
N PHE A 203 12.43 1.61 10.45
CA PHE A 203 13.68 1.78 9.73
C PHE A 203 14.66 2.66 10.50
N ASP A 204 15.93 2.61 10.10
CA ASP A 204 16.93 3.53 10.62
C ASP A 204 16.98 4.80 9.76
N ALA A 205 16.96 5.97 10.41
CA ALA A 205 17.13 7.24 9.73
C ALA A 205 18.51 7.30 9.04
N ARG A 206 18.61 8.17 8.02
CA ARG A 206 19.85 8.37 7.23
C ARG A 206 21.07 8.53 8.15
N GLY A 207 22.07 7.67 7.97
CA GLY A 207 23.28 7.63 8.79
C GLY A 207 23.22 6.67 10.00
N GLY A 208 22.14 5.91 10.18
CA GLY A 208 22.04 4.84 11.19
C GLY A 208 21.96 5.31 12.64
N SER A 209 21.84 6.62 12.87
CA SER A 209 21.95 7.23 14.21
C SER A 209 20.64 7.33 14.97
N SER A 210 19.51 6.97 14.36
CA SER A 210 18.20 7.03 14.99
C SER A 210 17.25 6.01 14.40
N LYS A 211 16.45 5.37 15.24
CA LYS A 211 15.38 4.47 14.83
C LYS A 211 14.08 5.24 14.64
N ILE A 212 13.40 4.98 13.54
CA ILE A 212 12.05 5.48 13.26
C ILE A 212 11.07 4.31 13.35
N ASP A 213 9.99 4.50 14.09
CA ASP A 213 8.93 3.51 14.26
C ASP A 213 7.56 4.16 14.03
N TYR A 214 6.72 3.49 13.24
CA TYR A 214 5.33 3.84 13.00
C TYR A 214 4.48 2.88 13.83
N PHE A 215 3.71 3.40 14.79
CA PHE A 215 2.83 2.63 15.64
C PHE A 215 1.38 2.92 15.29
N MET A 216 0.63 1.88 14.95
CA MET A 216 -0.80 2.00 14.69
C MET A 216 -1.51 2.56 15.93
N ARG A 217 -2.44 3.47 15.74
CA ARG A 217 -3.37 3.95 16.78
C ARG A 217 -4.60 3.06 16.82
#